data_AF-A5D562-F1
#
_entry.id   AF-A5D562-F1
#
_cell.length_a   1.000
_cell.length_b   1.000
_cell.length_c   1.000
_cell.angle_alpha   90.00
_cell.angle_beta   90.00
_cell.angle_gamma   90.00
#
_symmetry.space_group_name_H-M   'P 1'
#
loop_
_entity.id
_entity.type
_entity.pdbx_description
1 polymer ?
#
loop_
_entity_poly.entity_id
_entity_poly.type
_entity_poly.pdbx_seq_one_letter_code
_entity_poly.pdbx_strand_id
1 'polypeptide(L)'
;MDNAGLNPEKLSLPPHSLDVLRVIGERGGMVCSGGCHNIKPGDLHCRQIGNALGIGFNTVWDRVGRLNKEGLIAREKDEGGPVRLTVTPRGREILKQAFGG
;
A
#
# COMPACT_ATOMS: atom_id res chain seq x y z
N MET A 1 -24.12 14.79 7.81
CA MET A 1 -23.25 13.68 7.37
C MET A 1 -22.07 14.31 6.67
N ASP A 2 -21.01 14.51 7.44
CA ASP A 2 -19.90 15.37 7.09
C ASP A 2 -19.06 14.69 6.02
N ASN A 3 -19.07 15.24 4.81
CA ASN A 3 -18.14 14.89 3.72
C ASN A 3 -16.72 15.41 4.02
N ALA A 4 -16.22 15.13 5.23
CA ALA A 4 -14.88 15.48 5.63
C ALA A 4 -13.90 14.40 5.16
N GLY A 5 -13.17 14.67 4.08
CA GLY A 5 -11.79 14.16 3.94
C GLY A 5 -11.52 13.06 2.90
N LEU A 6 -12.14 13.15 1.72
CA LEU A 6 -11.81 12.34 0.53
C LEU A 6 -10.98 13.12 -0.49
N ASN A 7 -10.10 14.06 -0.08
CA ASN A 7 -9.21 14.76 -1.01
C ASN A 7 -7.76 14.29 -0.83
N PRO A 8 -7.09 13.73 -1.87
CA PRO A 8 -5.67 13.35 -1.81
C PRO A 8 -4.75 14.50 -1.40
N GLU A 9 -5.06 15.73 -1.74
CA GLU A 9 -4.27 16.93 -1.40
C GLU A 9 -4.33 17.28 0.09
N LYS A 10 -5.38 16.84 0.80
CA LYS A 10 -5.51 17.01 2.25
C LYS A 10 -4.77 15.93 3.04
N LEU A 11 -4.38 14.84 2.39
CA LEU A 11 -3.58 13.79 3.01
C LEU A 11 -2.10 14.21 2.91
N SER A 12 -1.49 14.55 4.05
CA SER A 12 -0.05 14.82 4.11
C SER A 12 0.73 13.50 4.00
N LEU A 13 0.82 13.00 2.77
CA LEU A 13 1.53 11.77 2.44
C LEU A 13 2.97 12.08 2.00
N PRO A 14 3.95 11.31 2.50
CA PRO A 14 5.31 11.40 1.98
C PRO A 14 5.38 11.11 0.47
N PRO A 15 6.44 11.55 -0.23
CA PRO A 15 6.66 11.20 -1.63
C PRO A 15 6.57 9.68 -1.88
N HIS A 16 6.07 9.32 -3.06
CA HIS A 16 5.83 7.95 -3.53
C HIS A 16 4.77 7.14 -2.78
N SER A 17 4.06 7.73 -1.81
CA SER A 17 3.01 7.00 -1.08
C SER A 17 1.87 6.57 -2.00
N LEU A 18 1.44 7.44 -2.92
CA LEU A 18 0.38 7.12 -3.88
C LEU A 18 0.84 6.12 -4.93
N ASP A 19 2.11 6.17 -5.35
CA ASP A 19 2.69 5.18 -6.26
C ASP A 19 2.74 3.79 -5.60
N VAL A 20 3.17 3.71 -4.34
CA VAL A 20 3.15 2.47 -3.54
C VAL A 20 1.72 1.94 -3.41
N LEU A 21 0.76 2.80 -3.08
CA LEU A 21 -0.65 2.44 -2.98
C LEU A 21 -1.18 1.89 -4.31
N ARG A 22 -0.80 2.51 -5.44
CA ARG A 22 -1.20 2.11 -6.79
C ARG A 22 -0.68 0.72 -7.13
N VAL A 23 0.61 0.47 -6.92
CA VAL A 23 1.24 -0.84 -7.20
C VAL A 23 0.59 -1.95 -6.38
N ILE A 24 0.29 -1.69 -5.09
CA ILE A 24 -0.42 -2.66 -4.24
C ILE A 24 -1.82 -2.94 -4.80
N GLY A 25 -2.54 -1.92 -5.25
CA GLY A 25 -3.86 -2.05 -5.84
C GLY A 25 -3.88 -2.84 -7.16
N GLU A 26 -2.96 -2.53 -8.07
CA GLU A 26 -2.82 -3.18 -9.39
C GLU A 26 -2.46 -4.66 -9.28
N ARG A 27 -1.69 -5.03 -8.25
CA ARG A 27 -1.23 -6.41 -8.03
C ARG A 27 -2.15 -7.22 -7.11
N GLY A 28 -3.27 -6.65 -6.67
CA GLY A 28 -4.24 -7.34 -5.80
C GLY A 28 -3.82 -7.45 -4.33
N GLY A 29 -2.73 -6.79 -3.92
CA GLY A 29 -2.24 -6.76 -2.55
C GLY A 29 -0.74 -7.00 -2.43
N MET A 30 -0.22 -6.79 -1.22
CA MET A 30 1.15 -7.10 -0.82
C MET A 30 1.13 -8.14 0.30
N VAL A 31 2.09 -9.05 0.30
CA VAL A 31 2.25 -10.08 1.33
C VAL A 31 3.54 -9.79 2.12
N CYS A 32 3.48 -9.91 3.44
CA CYS A 32 4.62 -9.77 4.34
C CYS A 32 4.68 -10.96 5.30
N SER A 33 5.65 -11.85 5.10
CA SER A 33 5.87 -13.09 5.85
C SER A 33 6.82 -12.94 7.05
N GLY A 34 7.03 -11.72 7.54
CA GLY A 34 7.99 -11.44 8.63
C GLY A 34 9.47 -11.44 8.21
N GLY A 35 9.78 -11.77 6.95
CA GLY A 35 11.12 -11.69 6.38
C GLY A 35 11.09 -11.81 4.86
N CYS A 36 11.99 -11.09 4.18
CA CYS A 36 12.07 -11.05 2.71
C CYS A 36 12.51 -12.38 2.07
N HIS A 37 12.91 -13.39 2.85
CA HIS A 37 13.38 -14.69 2.34
C HIS A 37 12.27 -15.74 2.19
N ASN A 38 11.06 -15.46 2.69
CA ASN A 38 9.92 -16.38 2.66
C ASN A 38 8.88 -16.01 1.58
N ILE A 39 9.30 -15.27 0.55
CA ILE A 39 8.44 -14.81 -0.54
C ILE A 39 8.13 -15.99 -1.47
N LYS A 40 6.85 -16.29 -1.72
CA LYS A 40 6.46 -17.31 -2.69
C LYS A 40 6.42 -16.73 -4.10
N PRO A 41 6.61 -17.55 -5.16
CA PRO A 41 6.39 -17.10 -6.53
C PRO A 41 4.99 -16.51 -6.69
N GLY A 42 4.90 -15.30 -7.22
CA GLY A 42 3.64 -14.57 -7.42
C GLY A 42 3.27 -13.61 -6.28
N ASP A 43 3.88 -13.72 -5.10
CA ASP A 43 3.68 -12.73 -4.03
C ASP A 43 4.33 -11.40 -4.40
N LEU A 44 3.66 -10.30 -4.06
CA LEU A 44 4.22 -8.96 -4.08
C LEU A 44 4.74 -8.60 -2.69
N HIS A 45 6.01 -8.23 -2.59
CA HIS A 45 6.68 -7.82 -1.36
C HIS A 45 7.31 -6.42 -1.53
N CYS A 46 7.66 -5.77 -0.41
CA CYS A 46 8.20 -4.41 -0.40
C CYS A 46 9.44 -4.20 -1.29
N ARG A 47 10.27 -5.24 -1.48
CA ARG A 47 11.45 -5.18 -2.34
C ARG A 47 11.09 -5.10 -3.83
N GLN A 48 10.06 -5.82 -4.25
CA GLN A 48 9.58 -5.77 -5.65
C GLN A 48 8.94 -4.41 -5.96
N ILE A 49 8.16 -3.87 -5.02
CA ILE A 49 7.61 -2.51 -5.14
C ILE A 49 8.74 -1.49 -5.22
N GLY A 50 9.74 -1.61 -4.33
CA GLY A 50 10.89 -0.70 -4.31
C GLY A 50 11.65 -0.71 -5.62
N ASN A 51 11.92 -1.90 -6.18
CA ASN A 51 12.57 -2.03 -7.48
C ASN A 51 11.73 -1.40 -8.61
N ALA A 52 10.41 -1.59 -8.61
CA ALA A 52 9.53 -1.02 -9.63
C ALA A 52 9.46 0.51 -9.60
N LEU A 53 9.61 1.11 -8.41
CA LEU A 53 9.52 2.56 -8.19
C LEU A 53 10.89 3.24 -8.06
N GLY A 54 11.99 2.49 -8.11
CA GLY A 54 13.34 3.03 -7.91
C GLY A 54 13.60 3.54 -6.49
N ILE A 55 12.92 3.00 -5.47
CA ILE A 55 13.05 3.41 -4.05
C ILE A 55 13.45 2.24 -3.15
N GLY A 56 14.03 2.55 -1.99
CA GLY A 56 14.45 1.53 -1.02
C GLY A 56 13.26 0.76 -0.42
N PHE A 57 13.45 -0.54 -0.13
CA PHE A 57 12.40 -1.38 0.47
C PHE A 57 11.97 -0.88 1.87
N ASN A 58 12.90 -0.27 2.63
CA ASN A 58 12.58 0.40 3.89
C ASN A 58 11.63 1.58 3.67
N THR A 59 11.89 2.40 2.64
CA THR A 59 11.02 3.50 2.26
C THR A 59 9.61 2.99 1.88
N VAL A 60 9.52 1.90 1.12
CA VAL A 60 8.22 1.26 0.82
C VAL A 60 7.50 0.86 2.10
N TRP A 61 8.20 0.22 3.04
CA TRP A 61 7.59 -0.21 4.30
C TRP A 61 7.09 0.98 5.14
N ASP A 62 7.85 2.08 5.18
CA ASP A 62 7.42 3.32 5.82
C ASP A 62 6.15 3.88 5.16
N ARG A 63 6.06 3.83 3.82
CA ARG A 63 4.86 4.27 3.09
C ARG A 63 3.67 3.37 3.39
N VAL A 64 3.85 2.05 3.38
CA VAL A 64 2.79 1.09 3.76
C VAL A 64 2.31 1.37 5.19
N GLY A 65 3.22 1.60 6.12
CA GLY A 65 2.90 1.97 7.50
C GLY A 65 2.06 3.25 7.59
N ARG A 66 2.41 4.28 6.80
CA ARG A 66 1.63 5.52 6.74
C ARG A 66 0.26 5.30 6.09
N LEU A 67 0.21 4.64 4.94
CA LEU A 67 -1.04 4.35 4.21
C LEU A 67 -2.02 3.53 5.06
N ASN A 68 -1.52 2.59 5.87
CA ASN A 68 -2.33 1.84 6.83
C ASN A 68 -2.87 2.75 7.94
N LYS A 69 -2.05 3.63 8.52
CA LYS A 69 -2.50 4.63 9.51
C LYS A 69 -3.58 5.57 8.97
N GLU A 70 -3.50 5.93 7.69
CA GLU A 70 -4.50 6.75 7.00
C GLU A 70 -5.73 5.94 6.55
N GLY A 71 -5.79 4.62 6.81
CA GLY A 71 -6.91 3.76 6.42
C GLY A 71 -7.04 3.50 4.92
N LEU A 72 -5.97 3.70 4.15
CA LEU A 72 -5.92 3.46 2.70
C LEU A 72 -5.54 2.02 2.36
N ILE A 73 -4.90 1.33 3.29
CA ILE A 73 -4.56 -0.09 3.22
C ILE A 73 -5.13 -0.79 4.44
N ALA A 74 -5.73 -1.97 4.24
CA ALA A 74 -6.10 -2.88 5.31
C ALA A 74 -4.98 -3.90 5.53
N ARG A 75 -4.76 -4.25 6.80
CA ARG A 75 -3.80 -5.29 7.20
C ARG A 75 -4.57 -6.48 7.75
N GLU A 76 -4.52 -7.58 7.03
CA GLU A 76 -5.12 -8.85 7.43
C GLU A 76 -4.00 -9.81 7.83
N LYS A 77 -4.13 -10.43 9.00
CA LYS A 77 -3.16 -11.41 9.50
C LYS A 77 -3.86 -12.75 9.58
N ASP A 78 -3.45 -13.69 8.74
CA ASP A 78 -3.81 -15.09 8.92
C ASP A 78 -3.15 -15.65 10.18
N GLU A 79 -3.89 -16.42 10.97
CA GLU A 79 -3.38 -17.02 12.20
C GLU A 79 -2.21 -17.97 11.87
N GLY A 80 -0.99 -17.63 12.30
CA GLY A 80 0.24 -18.35 11.92
C GLY A 80 0.74 -18.10 10.48
N GLY A 81 0.03 -17.29 9.69
CA GLY A 81 0.32 -17.03 8.28
C GLY A 81 0.97 -15.66 8.00
N PRO A 82 1.28 -15.38 6.72
CA PRO A 82 1.81 -14.09 6.32
C PRO A 82 0.73 -13.00 6.45
N VAL A 83 1.19 -11.76 6.63
CA VAL A 83 0.33 -10.58 6.64
C VAL A 83 -0.03 -10.21 5.21
N ARG A 84 -1.32 -10.07 4.91
CA ARG A 84 -1.82 -9.52 3.65
C ARG A 84 -2.17 -8.05 3.83
N LEU A 85 -1.79 -7.24 2.84
CA LEU A 85 -2.02 -5.81 2.79
C LEU A 85 -2.76 -5.49 1.51
N THR A 86 -4.00 -5.02 1.62
CA THR A 86 -4.90 -4.78 0.48
C THR A 86 -5.39 -3.34 0.48
N VAL A 87 -5.62 -2.77 -0.71
CA VAL A 87 -6.14 -1.41 -0.82
C VAL A 87 -7.61 -1.38 -0.42
N THR A 88 -7.97 -0.51 0.53
CA THR A 88 -9.34 -0.33 1.01
C THR A 88 -10.21 0.36 -0.05
N PRO A 89 -11.56 0.34 0.08
CA PRO A 89 -12.43 1.13 -0.79
C PRO A 89 -12.03 2.62 -0.83
N ARG A 90 -11.70 3.21 0.33
CA ARG A 90 -11.19 4.58 0.45
C ARG A 90 -9.88 4.76 -0.30
N GLY A 91 -8.93 3.83 -0.17
CA GLY A 91 -7.67 3.85 -0.92
C GLY A 91 -7.89 3.83 -2.44
N ARG A 92 -8.87 3.05 -2.92
CA ARG A 92 -9.22 3.01 -4.35
C ARG A 92 -9.82 4.32 -4.85
N GLU A 93 -10.68 4.96 -4.05
CA GLU A 93 -11.21 6.30 -4.40
C GLU A 93 -10.10 7.34 -4.50
N ILE A 94 -9.15 7.35 -3.55
CA ILE A 94 -7.99 8.23 -3.60
C ILE A 94 -7.15 7.98 -4.86
N LEU A 95 -6.92 6.72 -5.23
CA LEU A 95 -6.20 6.39 -6.48
C LEU A 95 -6.95 6.87 -7.73
N LYS A 96 -8.28 6.75 -7.76
CA LYS A 96 -9.09 7.25 -8.89
C LYS A 96 -8.96 8.77 -9.03
N GLN A 97 -9.00 9.51 -7.94
CA GLN A 97 -8.83 10.97 -7.98
C GLN A 97 -7.42 11.39 -8.41
N ALA A 98 -6.40 10.64 -7.99
CA ALA A 98 -5.00 10.96 -8.26
C ALA A 98 -4.53 10.58 -9.68
N PHE A 99 -5.10 9.52 -10.28
CA PHE A 99 -4.60 8.94 -11.54
C PHE A 99 -5.68 8.68 -12.60
N GLY A 100 -6.97 8.81 -12.28
CA GLY A 100 -8.09 8.44 -13.14
C GLY A 100 -8.73 9.61 -13.88
N GLY A 101 -7.93 10.61 -14.27
CA GLY A 101 -8.35 11.67 -15.19
C GLY A 101 -8.65 11.13 -16.59
#